data_AF-A0AA42ZCL9-F1
#
_entry.id   AF-A0AA42ZCL9-F1
#
_cell.length_a   1.000
_cell.length_b   1.000
_cell.length_c   1.000
_cell.angle_alpha   90.00
_cell.angle_beta   90.00
_cell.angle_gamma   90.00
#
_symmetry.space_group_name_H-M   'P 1'
#
loop_
_entity.id
_entity.type
_entity.pdbx_description
1 polymer ?
#
loop_
_entity_poly.entity_id
_entity_poly.type
_entity_poly.pdbx_seq_one_letter_code
_entity_poly.pdbx_strand_id
1 'polypeptide(L)'
;MVLLKQSKSTTHCLVAIIVLLASVIADADHARGDSCTKSANEAWEGEQYKQTVELLADCRADEFGRNLDVDYMLATSYCRLPDTKDLGIEWFKWILDRYALDNTTKEIIESEMEECGKSTQGRFRGRHVRKIIAHIAGGRAAGIDYRGKTFFKPGVSPLRGSPPEFVDPRSLEELRDRIVPLRDSADALKRLNAVLGDSQDAAGSFKTEHFLVKAIGMGHISESHVAQVFEHAYVTLLRQFQVSELDSYINIYLATGPDMVVQLARDLHGLRVGNGTLGYSFRDDLCLVASVGYETEYLGTVVHELFHLMLRSSFGDVPPWLDEGLASLFEVSEYDGRDVIRGGRNEWRENVLNDGWEDRPPLNALVRMNWDRFDARGAAEQASIASLNQAYARYFLMYLQERGKLRSTYQAILRQTPDSLRPNESSGDLVARVLSESLDQSVDEAQQDFEQWYNTEIRDR
;
A
#
# COMPACT_ATOMS: atom_id res chain seq x y z
N MET A 1 60.51 19.02 -35.64
CA MET A 1 60.05 17.73 -35.10
C MET A 1 59.54 17.96 -33.69
N VAL A 2 58.22 17.93 -33.56
CA VAL A 2 57.40 18.06 -32.35
C VAL A 2 57.12 16.66 -31.81
N LEU A 3 56.92 16.50 -30.50
CA LEU A 3 55.93 15.65 -29.80
C LEU A 3 56.31 15.57 -28.31
N LEU A 4 55.74 16.42 -27.44
CA LEU A 4 54.50 16.24 -26.66
C LEU A 4 54.55 15.12 -25.61
N LYS A 5 54.89 15.51 -24.38
CA LYS A 5 54.52 14.82 -23.12
C LYS A 5 53.15 15.33 -22.70
N GLN A 6 52.17 14.44 -22.48
CA GLN A 6 50.89 14.80 -21.88
C GLN A 6 50.54 13.97 -20.63
N SER A 7 50.04 14.73 -19.66
CA SER A 7 49.33 14.49 -18.42
C SER A 7 48.57 13.16 -18.26
N LYS A 8 48.85 12.45 -17.15
CA LYS A 8 48.00 11.38 -16.59
C LYS A 8 47.27 11.78 -15.29
N SER A 9 47.29 13.06 -14.91
CA SER A 9 46.83 13.48 -13.57
C SER A 9 45.38 13.97 -13.49
N THR A 10 44.72 14.25 -14.62
CA THR A 10 43.39 14.88 -14.64
C THR A 10 42.23 13.89 -14.56
N THR A 11 42.41 12.63 -14.97
CA THR A 11 41.33 11.64 -15.05
C THR A 11 40.84 11.16 -13.67
N HIS A 12 41.74 11.07 -12.68
CA HIS A 12 41.37 10.62 -11.34
C HIS A 12 40.59 11.69 -10.56
N CYS A 13 40.85 12.98 -10.83
CA CYS A 13 40.16 14.08 -10.17
C CYS A 13 38.72 14.24 -10.69
N LEU A 14 38.49 13.99 -11.98
CA LEU A 14 37.16 14.08 -12.59
C LEU A 14 36.22 12.97 -12.11
N VAL A 15 36.73 11.74 -11.96
CA VAL A 15 35.94 10.60 -11.44
C VAL A 15 35.56 10.82 -9.98
N ALA A 16 36.47 11.35 -9.14
CA ALA A 16 36.17 11.66 -7.75
C ALA A 16 35.10 12.76 -7.59
N ILE A 17 35.12 13.79 -8.45
CA ILE A 17 34.10 14.87 -8.45
C ILE A 17 32.73 14.35 -8.92
N ILE A 18 32.69 13.46 -9.91
CA ILE A 18 31.44 12.84 -10.38
C ILE A 18 30.83 11.93 -9.32
N VAL A 19 31.65 11.14 -8.60
CA VAL A 19 31.17 10.29 -7.50
C VAL A 19 30.66 11.14 -6.33
N LEU A 20 31.35 12.22 -5.97
CA LEU A 20 30.90 13.15 -4.92
C LEU A 20 29.59 13.87 -5.29
N LEU A 21 29.44 14.33 -6.53
CA LEU A 21 28.20 14.95 -7.02
C LEU A 21 27.04 13.95 -7.07
N ALA A 22 27.29 12.70 -7.48
CA ALA A 22 26.27 11.65 -7.47
C ALA A 22 25.79 11.30 -6.06
N SER A 23 26.70 11.25 -5.07
CA SER A 23 26.31 11.05 -3.65
C SER A 23 25.54 12.23 -3.06
N VAL A 24 25.86 13.48 -3.42
CA VAL A 24 25.13 14.67 -2.93
C VAL A 24 23.73 14.78 -3.56
N ILE A 25 23.56 14.35 -4.82
CA ILE A 25 22.26 14.34 -5.49
C ILE A 25 21.37 13.22 -4.94
N ALA A 26 21.93 12.04 -4.68
CA ALA A 26 21.17 10.93 -4.12
C ALA A 26 20.77 11.14 -2.65
N ASP A 27 21.61 11.78 -1.82
CA ASP A 27 21.23 12.16 -0.44
C ASP A 27 20.05 13.13 -0.43
N ALA A 28 19.83 13.88 -1.51
CA ALA A 28 18.71 14.81 -1.63
C ALA A 28 17.38 14.13 -2.00
N ASP A 29 17.37 12.93 -2.60
CA ASP A 29 16.14 12.29 -3.10
C ASP A 29 15.42 11.44 -2.02
N HIS A 30 16.13 10.65 -1.22
CA HIS A 30 15.49 9.96 -0.07
C HIS A 30 15.11 10.97 1.03
N ALA A 31 15.94 12.00 1.22
CA ALA A 31 15.59 13.12 2.08
C ALA A 31 14.42 13.94 1.53
N ARG A 32 14.01 13.83 0.26
CA ARG A 32 12.95 14.66 -0.34
C ARG A 32 11.55 14.31 0.13
N GLY A 33 11.18 13.03 0.24
CA GLY A 33 9.86 12.64 0.76
C GLY A 33 9.62 13.13 2.19
N ASP A 34 10.64 12.97 3.04
CA ASP A 34 10.64 13.46 4.42
C ASP A 34 10.84 14.99 4.52
N SER A 35 11.66 15.59 3.65
CA SER A 35 11.88 17.04 3.61
C SER A 35 10.65 17.80 3.15
N CYS A 36 9.93 17.25 2.16
CA CYS A 36 8.75 17.89 1.59
C CYS A 36 7.62 17.91 2.62
N THR A 37 7.32 16.76 3.23
CA THR A 37 6.32 16.65 4.30
C THR A 37 6.71 17.46 5.54
N LYS A 38 7.98 17.50 5.92
CA LYS A 38 8.46 18.35 7.02
C LYS A 38 8.24 19.83 6.75
N SER A 39 8.67 20.33 5.60
CA SER A 39 8.53 21.75 5.24
C SER A 39 7.05 22.14 5.12
N ALA A 40 6.23 21.26 4.55
CA ALA A 40 4.79 21.46 4.48
C ALA A 40 4.14 21.48 5.87
N ASN A 41 4.54 20.58 6.77
CA ASN A 41 4.05 20.54 8.14
C ASN A 41 4.45 21.80 8.92
N GLU A 42 5.69 22.26 8.80
CA GLU A 42 6.15 23.52 9.41
C GLU A 42 5.33 24.72 8.90
N ALA A 43 5.08 24.80 7.59
CA ALA A 43 4.23 25.84 7.00
C ALA A 43 2.78 25.74 7.49
N TRP A 44 2.23 24.53 7.57
CA TRP A 44 0.86 24.27 8.03
C TRP A 44 0.68 24.64 9.50
N GLU A 45 1.61 24.24 10.36
CA GLU A 45 1.65 24.60 11.79
C GLU A 45 1.83 26.11 11.99
N GLY A 46 2.56 26.77 11.07
CA GLY A 46 2.73 28.23 11.00
C GLY A 46 1.53 28.98 10.40
N GLU A 47 0.42 28.29 10.12
CA GLU A 47 -0.78 28.84 9.47
C GLU A 47 -0.54 29.43 8.06
N GLN A 48 0.51 28.99 7.37
CA GLN A 48 0.88 29.43 6.02
C GLN A 48 0.19 28.56 4.96
N TYR A 49 -1.14 28.42 5.04
CA TYR A 49 -1.91 27.42 4.27
C TYR A 49 -1.75 27.48 2.75
N LYS A 50 -1.51 28.66 2.18
CA LYS A 50 -1.22 28.78 0.75
C LYS A 50 0.09 28.08 0.38
N GLN A 51 1.14 28.37 1.15
CA GLN A 51 2.45 27.73 0.99
C GLN A 51 2.36 26.23 1.27
N THR A 52 1.57 25.82 2.25
CA THR A 52 1.31 24.40 2.52
C THR A 52 0.73 23.69 1.30
N VAL A 53 -0.31 24.25 0.66
CA VAL A 53 -0.90 23.65 -0.54
C VAL A 53 0.12 23.57 -1.68
N GLU A 54 0.91 24.62 -1.90
CA GLU A 54 1.95 24.63 -2.93
C GLU A 54 3.01 23.55 -2.70
N LEU A 55 3.50 23.40 -1.46
CA LEU A 55 4.47 22.35 -1.10
C LEU A 55 3.86 20.95 -1.24
N LEU A 56 2.64 20.73 -0.74
CA LEU A 56 2.00 19.42 -0.75
C LEU A 56 1.57 18.96 -2.13
N ALA A 57 1.29 19.85 -3.07
CA ALA A 57 1.00 19.47 -4.45
C ALA A 57 2.18 18.72 -5.09
N ASP A 58 3.41 19.20 -4.85
CA ASP A 58 4.63 18.54 -5.29
C ASP A 58 4.87 17.27 -4.45
N CYS A 59 4.75 17.35 -3.11
CA CYS A 59 4.96 16.18 -2.25
C CYS A 59 4.06 15.02 -2.66
N ARG A 60 2.80 15.28 -3.00
CA ARG A 60 1.81 14.25 -3.36
C ARG A 60 2.15 13.52 -4.67
N ALA A 61 2.97 14.13 -5.53
CA ALA A 61 3.46 13.51 -6.75
C ALA A 61 4.67 12.58 -6.50
N ASP A 62 5.35 12.74 -5.36
CA ASP A 62 6.52 11.96 -4.98
C ASP A 62 6.15 10.59 -4.36
N GLU A 63 7.16 9.74 -4.21
CA GLU A 63 7.08 8.51 -3.42
C GLU A 63 6.69 8.84 -1.96
N PHE A 64 5.84 8.01 -1.39
CA PHE A 64 5.15 8.20 -0.11
C PHE A 64 4.23 9.43 -0.04
N GLY A 65 4.12 10.21 -1.11
CA GLY A 65 3.38 11.47 -1.15
C GLY A 65 1.86 11.33 -1.01
N ARG A 66 1.30 10.24 -1.52
CA ARG A 66 -0.14 9.95 -1.41
C ARG A 66 -0.44 9.23 -0.12
N ASN A 67 -0.61 9.99 0.94
CA ASN A 67 -0.92 9.47 2.26
C ASN A 67 -1.97 10.33 2.99
N LEU A 68 -2.50 9.77 4.08
CA LEU A 68 -3.53 10.40 4.89
C LEU A 68 -3.11 11.78 5.40
N ASP A 69 -1.87 11.95 5.86
CA ASP A 69 -1.36 13.18 6.47
C ASP A 69 -1.31 14.31 5.44
N VAL A 70 -0.78 14.02 4.26
CA VAL A 70 -0.71 14.96 3.12
C VAL A 70 -2.11 15.37 2.69
N ASP A 71 -3.01 14.40 2.48
CA ASP A 71 -4.37 14.69 2.03
C ASP A 71 -5.17 15.44 3.10
N TYR A 72 -4.96 15.13 4.39
CA TYR A 72 -5.57 15.84 5.52
C TYR A 72 -5.07 17.27 5.64
N MET A 73 -3.75 17.50 5.50
CA MET A 73 -3.18 18.86 5.48
C MET A 73 -3.68 19.66 4.29
N LEU A 74 -3.85 19.04 3.11
CA LEU A 74 -4.48 19.66 1.94
C LEU A 74 -5.94 20.05 2.24
N ALA A 75 -6.76 19.12 2.71
CA ALA A 75 -8.17 19.34 3.03
C ALA A 75 -8.36 20.53 4.00
N THR A 76 -7.61 20.50 5.10
CA THR A 76 -7.67 21.52 6.14
C THR A 76 -7.14 22.88 5.67
N SER A 77 -6.11 22.90 4.81
CA SER A 77 -5.59 24.14 4.22
C SER A 77 -6.60 24.80 3.28
N TYR A 78 -7.22 24.02 2.39
CA TYR A 78 -8.27 24.52 1.49
C TYR A 78 -9.49 25.08 2.23
N CYS A 79 -9.85 24.50 3.38
CA CYS A 79 -10.92 25.03 4.23
C CYS A 79 -10.61 26.39 4.87
N ARG A 80 -9.34 26.80 4.92
CA ARG A 80 -8.88 28.07 5.52
C ARG A 80 -8.53 29.14 4.49
N LEU A 81 -8.32 28.74 3.24
CA LEU A 81 -8.09 29.65 2.14
C LEU A 81 -9.42 30.23 1.58
N PRO A 82 -9.41 31.48 1.08
CA PRO A 82 -10.59 32.05 0.42
C PRO A 82 -10.97 31.26 -0.83
N ASP A 83 -12.28 31.07 -1.04
CA ASP A 83 -12.87 30.50 -2.26
C ASP A 83 -12.46 29.05 -2.62
N THR A 84 -11.79 28.34 -1.72
CA THR A 84 -11.39 26.92 -1.91
C THR A 84 -12.07 25.96 -0.93
N LYS A 85 -13.05 26.45 -0.17
CA LYS A 85 -13.74 25.65 0.86
C LYS A 85 -14.37 24.38 0.31
N ASP A 86 -15.05 24.48 -0.84
CA ASP A 86 -15.71 23.32 -1.45
C ASP A 86 -14.68 22.25 -1.82
N LEU A 87 -13.52 22.66 -2.31
CA LEU A 87 -12.40 21.76 -2.57
C LEU A 87 -11.92 21.07 -1.29
N GLY A 88 -11.78 21.80 -0.18
CA GLY A 88 -11.44 21.20 1.12
C GLY A 88 -12.44 20.15 1.60
N ILE A 89 -13.75 20.37 1.35
CA ILE A 89 -14.81 19.38 1.63
C ILE A 89 -14.65 18.15 0.73
N GLU A 90 -14.35 18.31 -0.55
CA GLU A 90 -14.11 17.19 -1.46
C GLU A 90 -12.87 16.37 -1.07
N TRP A 91 -11.81 17.01 -0.59
CA TRP A 91 -10.65 16.31 -0.03
C TRP A 91 -11.01 15.50 1.22
N PHE A 92 -11.84 16.04 2.13
CA PHE A 92 -12.29 15.24 3.28
C PHE A 92 -13.13 14.03 2.87
N LYS A 93 -14.05 14.20 1.91
CA LYS A 93 -14.82 13.07 1.36
C LYS A 93 -13.92 12.03 0.71
N TRP A 94 -12.93 12.47 -0.05
CA TRP A 94 -11.91 11.60 -0.64
C TRP A 94 -11.20 10.79 0.45
N ILE A 95 -10.79 11.44 1.53
CA ILE A 95 -10.10 10.76 2.63
C ILE A 95 -10.99 9.67 3.25
N LEU A 96 -12.25 10.01 3.54
CA LEU A 96 -13.24 9.09 4.13
C LEU A 96 -13.58 7.88 3.24
N ASP A 97 -13.38 8.02 1.93
CA ASP A 97 -13.67 6.97 0.95
C ASP A 97 -12.43 6.11 0.63
N ARG A 98 -11.25 6.72 0.53
CA ARG A 98 -10.03 6.07 0.04
C ARG A 98 -9.17 5.44 1.11
N TYR A 99 -9.15 6.00 2.33
CA TYR A 99 -8.27 5.50 3.37
C TYR A 99 -8.96 4.54 4.32
N ALA A 100 -8.19 3.56 4.78
CA ALA A 100 -8.53 2.62 5.82
C ALA A 100 -8.56 3.29 7.20
N LEU A 101 -9.59 4.08 7.49
CA LEU A 101 -9.67 4.83 8.75
C LEU A 101 -10.23 3.98 9.88
N ASP A 102 -9.83 4.21 11.12
CA ASP A 102 -10.58 3.74 12.29
C ASP A 102 -11.72 4.72 12.66
N ASN A 103 -12.59 4.32 13.59
CA ASN A 103 -13.75 5.13 14.00
C ASN A 103 -13.36 6.50 14.58
N THR A 104 -12.31 6.57 15.40
CA THR A 104 -11.85 7.82 16.02
C THR A 104 -11.33 8.79 14.97
N THR A 105 -10.48 8.30 14.05
CA THR A 105 -9.93 9.11 12.95
C THR A 105 -11.04 9.57 12.00
N LYS A 106 -12.03 8.69 11.74
CA LYS A 106 -13.21 9.02 10.93
C LYS A 106 -14.06 10.13 11.55
N GLU A 107 -14.43 10.00 12.83
CA GLU A 107 -15.21 11.00 13.57
C GLU A 107 -14.52 12.37 13.57
N ILE A 108 -13.20 12.37 13.71
CA ILE A 108 -12.36 13.55 13.60
C ILE A 108 -12.49 14.21 12.22
N ILE A 109 -12.31 13.45 11.15
CA ILE A 109 -12.36 13.96 9.77
C ILE A 109 -13.77 14.48 9.45
N GLU A 110 -14.80 13.75 9.84
CA GLU A 110 -16.20 14.16 9.68
C GLU A 110 -16.48 15.47 10.43
N SER A 111 -15.97 15.63 11.65
CA SER A 111 -16.15 16.85 12.43
C SER A 111 -15.43 18.06 11.80
N GLU A 112 -14.20 17.89 11.30
CA GLU A 112 -13.44 18.97 10.64
C GLU A 112 -14.10 19.33 9.29
N MET A 113 -14.61 18.35 8.54
CA MET A 113 -15.40 18.57 7.33
C MET A 113 -16.68 19.36 7.61
N GLU A 114 -17.40 19.02 8.67
CA GLU A 114 -18.62 19.73 9.07
C GLU A 114 -18.33 21.18 9.49
N GLU A 115 -17.25 21.41 10.26
CA GLU A 115 -16.80 22.75 10.64
C GLU A 115 -16.40 23.57 9.39
N CYS A 116 -15.74 22.94 8.42
CA CYS A 116 -15.38 23.56 7.14
C CYS A 116 -16.65 24.02 6.42
N GLY A 117 -17.67 23.15 6.34
CA GLY A 117 -19.00 23.44 5.81
C GLY A 117 -19.74 24.59 6.50
N LYS A 118 -19.51 24.83 7.80
CA LYS A 118 -20.14 25.91 8.58
C LYS A 118 -19.34 27.23 8.58
N SER A 119 -18.05 27.17 8.32
CA SER A 119 -17.15 28.32 8.38
C SER A 119 -17.54 29.41 7.38
N THR A 120 -17.60 30.66 7.85
CA THR A 120 -17.59 31.85 7.01
C THR A 120 -16.14 32.19 6.65
N GLN A 121 -15.91 32.67 5.42
CA GLN A 121 -14.57 32.89 4.83
C GLN A 121 -13.52 33.35 5.88
N GLY A 122 -12.47 32.54 6.07
CA GLY A 122 -11.30 32.87 6.90
C GLY A 122 -11.44 32.67 8.42
N ARG A 123 -12.51 32.04 8.93
CA ARG A 123 -12.68 31.76 10.38
C ARG A 123 -12.85 30.28 10.71
N PHE A 124 -12.20 29.40 9.97
CA PHE A 124 -12.09 28.00 10.40
C PHE A 124 -11.10 27.93 11.57
N ARG A 125 -11.58 27.59 12.77
CA ARG A 125 -10.78 27.49 14.00
C ARG A 125 -10.71 26.03 14.41
N GLY A 126 -10.23 25.16 13.53
CA GLY A 126 -10.07 23.73 13.80
C GLY A 126 -9.43 23.53 15.17
N ARG A 127 -10.21 22.98 16.12
CA ARG A 127 -9.82 22.91 17.54
C ARG A 127 -8.84 21.77 17.84
N HIS A 128 -8.58 20.89 16.87
CA HIS A 128 -7.99 19.57 17.09
C HIS A 128 -6.74 19.26 16.24
N VAL A 129 -6.30 20.20 15.40
CA VAL A 129 -5.12 20.16 14.50
C VAL A 129 -3.92 19.37 15.08
N ARG A 130 -3.47 19.70 16.30
CA ARG A 130 -2.31 19.03 16.95
C ARG A 130 -2.59 17.63 17.50
N LYS A 131 -3.81 17.37 17.98
CA LYS A 131 -4.17 16.05 18.52
C LYS A 131 -4.34 15.03 17.41
N ILE A 132 -4.76 15.49 16.24
CA ILE A 132 -5.00 14.64 15.07
C ILE A 132 -3.67 14.26 14.46
N ILE A 133 -2.76 15.20 14.20
CA ILE A 133 -1.39 14.82 13.79
C ILE A 133 -0.74 13.98 14.89
N ALA A 134 -0.88 14.26 16.19
CA ALA A 134 -0.33 13.35 17.20
C ALA A 134 -1.03 11.98 17.28
N HIS A 135 -2.27 11.82 16.81
CA HIS A 135 -3.00 10.54 16.78
C HIS A 135 -2.72 9.76 15.49
N ILE A 136 -2.62 10.49 14.39
CA ILE A 136 -2.17 10.07 13.07
C ILE A 136 -0.66 9.77 13.19
N ALA A 137 0.23 10.74 13.32
CA ALA A 137 1.68 10.56 13.51
C ALA A 137 2.12 9.80 14.78
N GLY A 138 1.31 9.73 15.83
CA GLY A 138 1.64 8.96 17.06
C GLY A 138 1.02 7.57 17.11
N GLY A 139 0.34 7.13 16.04
CA GLY A 139 -0.18 5.78 16.04
C GLY A 139 -0.88 5.26 14.79
N ARG A 140 -1.22 6.04 13.75
CA ARG A 140 -2.03 5.55 12.59
C ARG A 140 -1.80 6.29 11.24
N ALA A 141 -0.82 7.19 11.15
CA ALA A 141 -0.30 7.84 9.93
C ALA A 141 0.45 6.88 9.03
N ALA A 142 0.95 5.83 9.68
CA ALA A 142 1.49 4.73 8.96
C ALA A 142 0.40 4.19 8.05
N GLY A 143 0.74 4.04 6.76
CA GLY A 143 -0.12 3.45 5.75
C GLY A 143 -0.39 1.97 6.04
N ILE A 144 -0.85 1.70 7.26
CA ILE A 144 -1.16 0.42 7.83
C ILE A 144 -2.55 0.12 7.34
N ASP A 145 -2.61 -0.58 6.22
CA ASP A 145 -3.59 -1.64 6.14
C ASP A 145 -2.88 -2.94 6.50
N TYR A 146 -2.79 -3.18 7.80
CA TYR A 146 -2.58 -4.51 8.33
C TYR A 146 -3.93 -5.21 8.22
N ARG A 147 -4.17 -5.94 7.14
CA ARG A 147 -5.37 -6.78 7.00
C ARG A 147 -4.96 -8.17 6.59
N GLY A 148 -4.23 -8.78 7.51
CA GLY A 148 -3.64 -10.05 7.23
C GLY A 148 -4.64 -11.09 6.78
N LYS A 149 -4.27 -11.75 5.69
CA LYS A 149 -4.96 -12.89 5.09
C LYS A 149 -5.46 -13.82 6.20
N THR A 150 -6.77 -13.95 6.31
CA THR A 150 -7.42 -14.90 7.22
C THR A 150 -7.79 -16.13 6.40
N PHE A 151 -7.26 -17.30 6.74
CA PHE A 151 -7.59 -18.52 6.01
C PHE A 151 -9.06 -18.88 6.22
N PHE A 152 -9.76 -19.15 5.13
CA PHE A 152 -11.03 -19.86 5.15
C PHE A 152 -10.78 -21.27 4.62
N LYS A 153 -10.93 -22.28 5.46
CA LYS A 153 -10.98 -23.68 5.03
C LYS A 153 -12.44 -24.14 5.11
N PRO A 154 -13.03 -24.69 4.04
CA PRO A 154 -14.38 -25.25 4.10
C PRO A 154 -14.51 -26.24 5.27
N GLY A 155 -15.50 -26.03 6.13
CA GLY A 155 -15.74 -26.85 7.33
C GLY A 155 -14.97 -26.42 8.59
N VAL A 156 -14.14 -25.39 8.54
CA VAL A 156 -13.52 -24.76 9.73
C VAL A 156 -14.21 -23.42 9.95
N SER A 157 -14.71 -23.16 11.16
CA SER A 157 -15.28 -21.85 11.48
C SER A 157 -14.24 -20.76 11.19
N PRO A 158 -14.60 -19.70 10.43
CA PRO A 158 -13.68 -18.60 10.18
C PRO A 158 -13.16 -18.10 11.53
N LEU A 159 -11.83 -18.09 11.70
CA LEU A 159 -11.23 -17.36 12.79
C LEU A 159 -11.66 -15.91 12.59
N ARG A 160 -12.45 -15.35 13.51
CA ARG A 160 -12.84 -13.94 13.45
C ARG A 160 -11.57 -13.11 13.47
N GLY A 161 -11.18 -12.58 12.31
CA GLY A 161 -10.20 -11.51 12.23
C GLY A 161 -10.77 -10.33 13.00
N SER A 162 -10.14 -9.99 14.13
CA SER A 162 -10.40 -8.69 14.75
C SER A 162 -9.55 -7.67 14.00
N PRO A 163 -10.07 -6.47 13.72
CA PRO A 163 -9.25 -5.39 13.18
C PRO A 163 -7.99 -5.22 14.04
N PRO A 164 -6.82 -4.95 13.43
CA PRO A 164 -5.62 -4.69 14.20
C PRO A 164 -5.83 -3.49 15.12
N GLU A 165 -5.22 -3.54 16.29
CA GLU A 165 -5.26 -2.48 17.27
C GLU A 165 -3.86 -2.20 17.79
N PHE A 166 -3.47 -0.94 17.77
CA PHE A 166 -2.25 -0.50 18.42
C PHE A 166 -2.35 -0.61 19.93
N VAL A 167 -1.47 -1.41 20.51
CA VAL A 167 -1.35 -1.58 21.97
C VAL A 167 -0.11 -0.87 22.52
N ASP A 168 0.94 -0.73 21.71
CA ASP A 168 2.21 -0.06 22.07
C ASP A 168 2.85 0.58 20.83
N PRO A 169 2.22 1.60 20.21
CA PRO A 169 2.65 2.12 18.91
C PRO A 169 4.10 2.60 18.95
N ARG A 170 4.90 2.17 17.96
CA ARG A 170 6.24 2.70 17.73
C ARG A 170 6.16 4.13 17.19
N SER A 171 7.14 4.95 17.56
CA SER A 171 7.21 6.32 17.02
C SER A 171 7.54 6.30 15.53
N LEU A 172 7.06 7.28 14.76
CA LEU A 172 7.42 7.39 13.35
C LEU A 172 8.93 7.56 13.13
N GLU A 173 9.62 8.27 14.03
CA GLU A 173 11.08 8.42 13.98
C GLU A 173 11.76 7.05 14.08
N GLU A 174 11.35 6.23 15.06
CA GLU A 174 11.86 4.86 15.21
C GLU A 174 11.57 3.98 13.98
N LEU A 175 10.38 4.09 13.38
CA LEU A 175 10.00 3.32 12.20
C LEU A 175 10.83 3.74 10.99
N ARG A 176 10.98 5.05 10.75
CA ARG A 176 11.76 5.59 9.64
C ARG A 176 13.25 5.28 9.76
N ASP A 177 13.79 5.24 10.98
CA ASP A 177 15.19 4.85 11.24
C ASP A 177 15.50 3.41 10.81
N ARG A 178 14.48 2.57 10.60
CA ARG A 178 14.62 1.19 10.09
C ARG A 178 14.66 1.12 8.57
N ILE A 179 14.29 2.18 7.85
CA ILE A 179 14.44 2.24 6.40
C ILE A 179 15.92 2.33 6.08
N VAL A 180 16.41 1.40 5.24
CA VAL A 180 17.81 1.35 4.84
C VAL A 180 17.90 1.62 3.35
N PRO A 181 18.49 2.75 2.92
CA PRO A 181 18.72 3.01 1.50
C PRO A 181 19.52 1.88 0.83
N LEU A 182 19.23 1.55 -0.43
CA LEU A 182 19.92 0.49 -1.17
C LEU A 182 21.44 0.74 -1.25
N ARG A 183 21.84 2.02 -1.29
CA ARG A 183 23.25 2.46 -1.26
C ARG A 183 23.96 2.14 0.06
N ASP A 184 23.24 2.02 1.18
CA ASP A 184 23.81 1.79 2.52
C ASP A 184 23.94 0.29 2.84
N SER A 185 24.32 -0.48 1.82
CA SER A 185 24.29 -1.93 1.77
C SER A 185 25.24 -2.64 2.77
N ALA A 186 26.25 -1.93 3.27
CA ALA A 186 27.30 -2.50 4.12
C ALA A 186 26.79 -2.87 5.53
N ASP A 187 25.92 -2.04 6.11
CA ASP A 187 25.40 -2.22 7.47
C ASP A 187 23.94 -2.70 7.49
N ALA A 188 23.34 -2.93 6.32
CA ALA A 188 21.91 -3.22 6.17
C ALA A 188 21.45 -4.44 7.00
N LEU A 189 22.17 -5.57 6.94
CA LEU A 189 21.85 -6.77 7.74
C LEU A 189 22.05 -6.56 9.24
N LYS A 190 23.03 -5.74 9.63
CA LYS A 190 23.26 -5.40 11.03
C LYS A 190 22.08 -4.60 11.58
N ARG A 191 21.56 -3.64 10.81
CA ARG A 191 20.38 -2.86 11.15
C ARG A 191 19.13 -3.73 11.27
N LEU A 192 18.86 -4.59 10.27
CA LEU A 192 17.76 -5.57 10.32
C LEU A 192 17.81 -6.42 11.60
N ASN A 193 19.01 -6.92 11.94
CA ASN A 193 19.17 -7.78 13.11
C ASN A 193 19.01 -7.04 14.43
N ALA A 194 19.35 -5.75 14.49
CA ALA A 194 19.21 -4.94 15.71
C ALA A 194 17.75 -4.73 16.14
N VAL A 195 16.79 -4.71 15.21
CA VAL A 195 15.37 -4.42 15.51
C VAL A 195 14.76 -5.43 16.49
N LEU A 196 15.02 -6.72 16.30
CA LEU A 196 14.55 -7.80 17.19
C LEU A 196 15.64 -8.32 18.14
N GLY A 197 16.82 -7.70 18.14
CA GLY A 197 18.01 -8.18 18.82
C GLY A 197 18.48 -9.58 18.37
N ASP A 198 19.37 -10.16 19.17
CA ASP A 198 19.86 -11.54 19.04
C ASP A 198 18.80 -12.55 19.51
N SER A 199 17.59 -12.47 18.98
CA SER A 199 16.55 -13.48 19.24
C SER A 199 17.10 -14.86 18.88
N GLN A 200 17.14 -15.76 19.88
CA GLN A 200 17.73 -17.09 19.75
C GLN A 200 16.97 -18.00 18.78
N ASP A 201 15.79 -17.56 18.32
CA ASP A 201 14.93 -18.30 17.40
C ASP A 201 15.13 -17.93 15.92
N ALA A 202 16.10 -17.06 15.60
CA ALA A 202 16.38 -16.69 14.21
C ALA A 202 17.14 -17.80 13.47
N ALA A 203 16.57 -18.28 12.36
CA ALA A 203 17.18 -19.30 11.49
C ALA A 203 18.35 -18.74 10.65
N GLY A 204 18.34 -17.41 10.44
CA GLY A 204 19.31 -16.68 9.65
C GLY A 204 18.75 -15.37 9.12
N SER A 205 19.64 -14.52 8.63
CA SER A 205 19.29 -13.29 7.91
C SER A 205 20.15 -13.18 6.66
N PHE A 206 19.55 -12.80 5.53
CA PHE A 206 20.26 -12.64 4.27
C PHE A 206 19.75 -11.42 3.51
N LYS A 207 20.54 -10.98 2.54
CA LYS A 207 20.30 -9.77 1.75
C LYS A 207 20.28 -10.13 0.27
N THR A 208 19.40 -9.48 -0.47
CA THR A 208 19.32 -9.56 -1.93
C THR A 208 19.54 -8.16 -2.54
N GLU A 209 19.14 -7.95 -3.79
CA GLU A 209 19.25 -6.63 -4.43
C GLU A 209 18.29 -5.63 -3.77
N HIS A 210 17.04 -6.03 -3.52
CA HIS A 210 15.98 -5.17 -2.97
C HIS A 210 15.51 -5.55 -1.56
N PHE A 211 15.92 -6.71 -1.02
CA PHE A 211 15.37 -7.24 0.23
C PHE A 211 16.40 -7.47 1.33
N LEU A 212 15.95 -7.23 2.56
CA LEU A 212 16.58 -7.68 3.80
C LEU A 212 15.67 -8.69 4.46
N VAL A 213 16.06 -9.96 4.47
CA VAL A 213 15.20 -11.06 4.92
C VAL A 213 15.71 -11.63 6.24
N LYS A 214 14.82 -11.78 7.23
CA LYS A 214 15.08 -12.47 8.50
C LYS A 214 14.06 -13.61 8.70
N ALA A 215 14.55 -14.83 8.86
CA ALA A 215 13.73 -16.00 9.10
C ALA A 215 13.65 -16.33 10.60
N ILE A 216 12.44 -16.54 11.12
CA ILE A 216 12.16 -16.67 12.56
C ILE A 216 11.39 -17.96 12.85
N GLY A 217 11.99 -18.82 13.69
CA GLY A 217 11.46 -20.11 14.10
C GLY A 217 11.58 -21.22 13.05
N MET A 218 12.22 -20.94 11.90
CA MET A 218 12.28 -21.86 10.76
C MET A 218 13.56 -22.72 10.78
N GLY A 219 13.54 -23.86 10.08
CA GLY A 219 14.77 -24.54 9.64
C GLY A 219 15.49 -23.72 8.56
N HIS A 220 16.61 -24.23 8.02
CA HIS A 220 17.33 -23.56 6.94
C HIS A 220 16.43 -23.31 5.72
N ILE A 221 16.02 -22.06 5.53
CA ILE A 221 15.44 -21.59 4.27
C ILE A 221 16.56 -21.48 3.25
N SER A 222 16.35 -21.98 2.03
CA SER A 222 17.29 -21.74 0.94
C SER A 222 17.25 -20.27 0.54
N GLU A 223 18.27 -19.50 0.94
CA GLU A 223 18.45 -18.09 0.57
C GLU A 223 18.30 -17.90 -0.95
N SER A 224 18.86 -18.83 -1.72
CA SER A 224 18.82 -18.78 -3.19
C SER A 224 17.41 -18.89 -3.79
N HIS A 225 16.54 -19.71 -3.19
CA HIS A 225 15.18 -19.89 -3.69
C HIS A 225 14.30 -18.69 -3.37
N VAL A 226 14.37 -18.21 -2.12
CA VAL A 226 13.59 -17.04 -1.68
C VAL A 226 14.03 -15.78 -2.42
N ALA A 227 15.34 -15.59 -2.59
CA ALA A 227 15.87 -14.48 -3.38
C ALA A 227 15.34 -14.48 -4.82
N GLN A 228 15.35 -15.63 -5.50
CA GLN A 228 14.88 -15.71 -6.89
C GLN A 228 13.39 -15.37 -7.01
N VAL A 229 12.55 -15.89 -6.12
CA VAL A 229 11.10 -15.65 -6.20
C VAL A 229 10.77 -14.19 -5.91
N PHE A 230 11.35 -13.60 -4.85
CA PHE A 230 11.00 -12.23 -4.45
C PHE A 230 11.55 -11.19 -5.42
N GLU A 231 12.81 -11.32 -5.84
CA GLU A 231 13.40 -10.40 -6.81
C GLU A 231 12.66 -10.43 -8.13
N HIS A 232 12.36 -11.64 -8.61
CA HIS A 232 11.63 -11.79 -9.86
C HIS A 232 10.20 -11.23 -9.77
N ALA A 233 9.49 -11.49 -8.67
CA ALA A 233 8.16 -10.94 -8.44
C ALA A 233 8.19 -9.41 -8.41
N TYR A 234 9.10 -8.83 -7.62
CA TYR A 234 9.27 -7.38 -7.47
C TYR A 234 9.54 -6.68 -8.80
N VAL A 235 10.58 -7.11 -9.51
CA VAL A 235 10.99 -6.51 -10.78
C VAL A 235 9.89 -6.66 -11.84
N THR A 236 9.20 -7.80 -11.87
CA THR A 236 8.11 -8.02 -12.83
C THR A 236 6.91 -7.13 -12.52
N LEU A 237 6.51 -7.02 -11.25
CA LEU A 237 5.41 -6.16 -10.82
C LEU A 237 5.70 -4.69 -11.10
N LEU A 238 6.93 -4.21 -10.82
CA LEU A 238 7.37 -2.85 -11.17
C LEU A 238 7.17 -2.57 -12.66
N ARG A 239 7.65 -3.45 -13.53
CA ARG A 239 7.54 -3.28 -14.99
C ARG A 239 6.08 -3.35 -15.47
N GLN A 240 5.32 -4.31 -14.94
CA GLN A 240 3.96 -4.57 -15.37
C GLN A 240 3.02 -3.41 -15.03
N PHE A 241 3.15 -2.84 -13.83
CA PHE A 241 2.28 -1.77 -13.33
C PHE A 241 2.87 -0.37 -13.50
N GLN A 242 4.16 -0.26 -13.81
CA GLN A 242 4.91 1.01 -13.86
C GLN A 242 4.82 1.77 -12.53
N VAL A 243 4.95 1.03 -11.44
CA VAL A 243 5.17 1.63 -10.12
C VAL A 243 6.63 2.04 -10.02
N SER A 244 6.92 3.12 -9.31
CA SER A 244 8.29 3.53 -9.04
C SER A 244 9.03 2.47 -8.24
N GLU A 245 10.28 2.23 -8.62
CA GLU A 245 11.20 1.42 -7.83
C GLU A 245 11.54 2.16 -6.53
N LEU A 246 11.59 1.43 -5.42
CA LEU A 246 11.96 2.00 -4.13
C LEU A 246 13.48 2.12 -4.07
N ASP A 247 13.99 3.24 -3.56
CA ASP A 247 15.44 3.46 -3.40
C ASP A 247 16.02 2.83 -2.11
N SER A 248 15.21 2.03 -1.43
CA SER A 248 15.46 1.47 -0.12
C SER A 248 15.14 -0.02 -0.05
N TYR A 249 15.82 -0.72 0.85
CA TYR A 249 15.55 -2.12 1.12
C TYR A 249 14.16 -2.32 1.71
N ILE A 250 13.47 -3.36 1.26
CA ILE A 250 12.26 -3.88 1.91
C ILE A 250 12.66 -4.92 2.96
N ASN A 251 12.23 -4.70 4.20
CA ASN A 251 12.45 -5.60 5.33
C ASN A 251 11.41 -6.73 5.29
N ILE A 252 11.86 -7.98 5.24
CA ILE A 252 10.99 -9.17 5.21
C ILE A 252 11.25 -10.04 6.43
N TYR A 253 10.23 -10.27 7.24
CA TYR A 253 10.27 -11.23 8.34
C TYR A 253 9.44 -12.46 8.00
N LEU A 254 10.11 -13.60 7.82
CA LEU A 254 9.49 -14.88 7.51
C LEU A 254 9.22 -15.64 8.82
N ALA A 255 7.95 -15.88 9.10
CA ALA A 255 7.46 -16.44 10.36
C ALA A 255 7.00 -17.89 10.19
N THR A 256 7.23 -18.71 11.21
CA THR A 256 6.81 -20.13 11.23
C THR A 256 5.36 -20.27 11.70
N GLY A 257 4.41 -19.78 10.90
CA GLY A 257 2.99 -19.87 11.20
C GLY A 257 2.35 -18.58 11.74
N PRO A 258 1.00 -18.55 11.86
CA PRO A 258 0.23 -17.37 12.24
C PRO A 258 0.56 -16.82 13.63
N ASP A 259 0.80 -17.70 14.61
CA ASP A 259 1.10 -17.28 15.99
C ASP A 259 2.38 -16.44 16.07
N MET A 260 3.39 -16.80 15.27
CA MET A 260 4.62 -16.03 15.18
C MET A 260 4.41 -14.69 14.45
N VAL A 261 3.50 -14.63 13.47
CA VAL A 261 3.11 -13.34 12.86
C VAL A 261 2.46 -12.43 13.89
N VAL A 262 1.57 -12.95 14.74
CA VAL A 262 0.93 -12.20 15.81
C VAL A 262 1.95 -11.66 16.81
N GLN A 263 2.94 -12.48 17.17
CA GLN A 263 4.04 -12.06 18.04
C GLN A 263 4.87 -10.95 17.39
N LEU A 264 5.30 -11.14 16.14
CA LEU A 264 6.11 -10.16 15.41
C LEU A 264 5.38 -8.84 15.20
N ALA A 265 4.07 -8.87 14.94
CA ALA A 265 3.25 -7.66 14.87
C ALA A 265 3.33 -6.81 16.14
N ARG A 266 3.32 -7.47 17.31
CA ARG A 266 3.49 -6.79 18.59
C ARG A 266 4.92 -6.29 18.77
N ASP A 267 5.90 -7.14 18.51
CA ASP A 267 7.30 -6.83 18.83
C ASP A 267 7.86 -5.74 17.91
N LEU A 268 7.59 -5.83 16.60
CA LEU A 268 8.06 -4.88 15.60
C LEU A 268 7.29 -3.57 15.64
N HIS A 269 5.96 -3.62 15.73
CA HIS A 269 5.10 -2.47 15.44
C HIS A 269 4.13 -2.10 16.57
N GLY A 270 4.11 -2.86 17.67
CA GLY A 270 3.17 -2.62 18.76
C GLY A 270 1.73 -2.94 18.41
N LEU A 271 1.51 -3.81 17.42
CA LEU A 271 0.21 -4.17 16.91
C LEU A 271 -0.33 -5.43 17.61
N ARG A 272 -1.60 -5.38 18.00
CA ARG A 272 -2.41 -6.56 18.32
C ARG A 272 -3.25 -6.90 17.11
N VAL A 273 -3.18 -8.14 16.67
CA VAL A 273 -3.71 -8.59 15.40
C VAL A 273 -4.47 -9.89 15.60
N GLY A 274 -5.35 -10.25 14.68
CA GLY A 274 -6.14 -11.48 14.80
C GLY A 274 -5.25 -12.73 14.76
N ASN A 275 -5.58 -13.75 15.57
CA ASN A 275 -4.84 -15.02 15.62
C ASN A 275 -4.80 -15.76 14.26
N GLY A 276 -5.68 -15.41 13.32
CA GLY A 276 -5.72 -15.99 11.99
C GLY A 276 -4.90 -15.24 10.93
N THR A 277 -4.18 -14.18 11.31
CA THR A 277 -3.39 -13.39 10.36
C THR A 277 -2.20 -14.19 9.82
N LEU A 278 -2.14 -14.34 8.49
CA LEU A 278 -1.00 -14.96 7.82
C LEU A 278 0.10 -13.99 7.40
N GLY A 279 -0.16 -12.71 7.29
CA GLY A 279 0.87 -11.74 6.90
C GLY A 279 0.37 -10.33 7.03
N TYR A 280 1.26 -9.36 6.90
CA TYR A 280 0.93 -7.96 6.81
C TYR A 280 2.10 -7.18 6.23
N SER A 281 1.79 -5.99 5.74
CA SER A 281 2.72 -4.98 5.30
C SER A 281 2.59 -3.72 6.15
N PHE A 282 3.71 -3.05 6.37
CA PHE A 282 3.83 -1.84 7.17
C PHE A 282 4.70 -0.85 6.40
N ARG A 283 4.03 0.12 5.76
CA ARG A 283 4.67 1.03 4.81
C ARG A 283 5.78 1.88 5.44
N ASP A 284 5.57 2.34 6.67
CA ASP A 284 6.41 3.37 7.29
C ASP A 284 7.80 2.92 7.71
N ASP A 285 8.06 1.60 7.71
CA ASP A 285 9.40 1.03 7.84
C ASP A 285 9.74 0.04 6.71
N LEU A 286 9.00 0.13 5.60
CA LEU A 286 9.08 -0.76 4.43
C LEU A 286 9.17 -2.24 4.84
N CYS A 287 8.36 -2.63 5.81
CA CYS A 287 8.39 -3.95 6.40
C CYS A 287 7.21 -4.79 5.95
N LEU A 288 7.45 -6.07 5.68
CA LEU A 288 6.39 -7.07 5.64
C LEU A 288 6.76 -8.24 6.53
N VAL A 289 5.74 -8.84 7.13
CA VAL A 289 5.85 -10.07 7.91
C VAL A 289 4.88 -11.06 7.32
N ALA A 290 5.33 -12.28 7.08
CA ALA A 290 4.46 -13.30 6.55
C ALA A 290 4.79 -14.67 7.15
N SER A 291 3.73 -15.39 7.49
CA SER A 291 3.75 -16.81 7.75
C SER A 291 4.06 -17.53 6.46
N VAL A 292 5.20 -18.20 6.43
CA VAL A 292 5.55 -19.17 5.39
C VAL A 292 5.45 -20.56 6.00
N GLY A 293 4.60 -21.41 5.43
CA GLY A 293 4.60 -22.83 5.78
C GLY A 293 5.89 -23.51 5.33
N TYR A 294 6.01 -24.82 5.58
CA TYR A 294 7.17 -25.62 5.15
C TYR A 294 7.26 -25.81 3.63
N GLU A 295 6.21 -25.45 2.88
CA GLU A 295 6.10 -25.66 1.43
C GLU A 295 6.08 -24.32 0.66
N THR A 296 6.48 -24.36 -0.61
CA THR A 296 6.66 -23.17 -1.47
C THR A 296 5.35 -22.47 -1.84
N GLU A 297 4.20 -23.13 -1.66
CA GLU A 297 2.86 -22.57 -1.93
C GLU A 297 2.50 -21.39 -1.00
N TYR A 298 3.24 -21.20 0.10
CA TYR A 298 3.04 -20.10 1.04
C TYR A 298 3.75 -18.79 0.66
N LEU A 299 4.54 -18.76 -0.42
CA LEU A 299 5.15 -17.51 -0.92
C LEU A 299 4.11 -16.53 -1.48
N GLY A 300 2.91 -17.01 -1.85
CA GLY A 300 1.82 -16.16 -2.30
C GLY A 300 1.41 -15.08 -1.30
N THR A 301 1.47 -15.38 0.01
CA THR A 301 1.22 -14.38 1.05
C THR A 301 2.29 -13.29 1.06
N VAL A 302 3.55 -13.65 0.82
CA VAL A 302 4.63 -12.64 0.74
C VAL A 302 4.44 -11.75 -0.48
N VAL A 303 4.12 -12.33 -1.64
CA VAL A 303 3.87 -11.55 -2.87
C VAL A 303 2.66 -10.62 -2.71
N HIS A 304 1.62 -11.07 -2.02
CA HIS A 304 0.44 -10.27 -1.68
C HIS A 304 0.83 -9.02 -0.86
N GLU A 305 1.55 -9.21 0.25
CA GLU A 305 1.98 -8.10 1.10
C GLU A 305 3.04 -7.21 0.44
N LEU A 306 3.91 -7.79 -0.37
CA LEU A 306 4.87 -7.04 -1.18
C LEU A 306 4.15 -6.10 -2.15
N PHE A 307 3.08 -6.57 -2.80
CA PHE A 307 2.30 -5.74 -3.71
C PHE A 307 1.68 -4.54 -2.98
N HIS A 308 1.12 -4.75 -1.78
CA HIS A 308 0.62 -3.64 -0.95
C HIS A 308 1.72 -2.62 -0.64
N LEU A 309 2.92 -3.05 -0.23
CA LEU A 309 4.03 -2.13 0.03
C LEU A 309 4.37 -1.32 -1.22
N MET A 310 4.58 -1.98 -2.36
CA MET A 310 4.93 -1.31 -3.61
C MET A 310 3.86 -0.28 -4.02
N LEU A 311 2.60 -0.72 -4.03
CA LEU A 311 1.49 0.10 -4.47
C LEU A 311 1.26 1.28 -3.53
N ARG A 312 1.12 1.04 -2.23
CA ARG A 312 0.76 2.06 -1.23
C ARG A 312 1.90 3.01 -0.89
N SER A 313 3.15 2.65 -1.23
CA SER A 313 4.26 3.59 -1.19
C SER A 313 4.08 4.70 -2.23
N SER A 314 3.46 4.44 -3.38
CA SER A 314 3.18 5.49 -4.38
C SER A 314 1.72 5.99 -4.35
N PHE A 315 0.78 5.15 -3.92
CA PHE A 315 -0.66 5.36 -4.06
C PHE A 315 -1.43 4.88 -2.84
N GLY A 316 -1.28 5.56 -1.70
CA GLY A 316 -1.99 5.20 -0.46
C GLY A 316 -3.51 5.42 -0.51
N ASP A 317 -4.02 6.13 -1.52
CA ASP A 317 -5.44 6.40 -1.75
C ASP A 317 -6.10 5.48 -2.78
N VAL A 318 -5.50 4.31 -3.03
CA VAL A 318 -6.05 3.32 -3.96
C VAL A 318 -7.41 2.77 -3.47
N PRO A 319 -8.43 2.62 -4.34
CA PRO A 319 -9.69 2.01 -3.95
C PRO A 319 -9.56 0.55 -3.49
N PRO A 320 -10.34 0.13 -2.47
CA PRO A 320 -10.23 -1.19 -1.82
C PRO A 320 -10.21 -2.39 -2.77
N TRP A 321 -11.15 -2.43 -3.72
CA TRP A 321 -11.30 -3.55 -4.64
C TRP A 321 -10.07 -3.70 -5.57
N LEU A 322 -9.43 -2.58 -5.92
CA LEU A 322 -8.26 -2.59 -6.79
C LEU A 322 -7.01 -3.01 -6.01
N ASP A 323 -6.88 -2.50 -4.78
CA ASP A 323 -5.77 -2.81 -3.88
C ASP A 323 -5.74 -4.30 -3.51
N GLU A 324 -6.78 -4.76 -2.80
CA GLU A 324 -6.90 -6.15 -2.33
C GLU A 324 -7.04 -7.14 -3.49
N GLY A 325 -7.74 -6.74 -4.54
CA GLY A 325 -7.94 -7.58 -5.70
C GLY A 325 -6.64 -7.84 -6.47
N LEU A 326 -5.76 -6.83 -6.63
CA LEU A 326 -4.46 -6.98 -7.29
C LEU A 326 -3.49 -7.76 -6.42
N ALA A 327 -3.40 -7.43 -5.13
CA ALA A 327 -2.59 -8.19 -4.18
C ALA A 327 -3.03 -9.66 -4.17
N SER A 328 -4.35 -9.91 -4.17
CA SER A 328 -4.90 -11.26 -4.28
C SER A 328 -4.52 -11.90 -5.61
N LEU A 329 -4.70 -11.24 -6.76
CA LEU A 329 -4.41 -11.78 -8.09
C LEU A 329 -3.06 -12.50 -8.16
N PHE A 330 -2.03 -11.93 -7.52
CA PHE A 330 -0.66 -12.44 -7.55
C PHE A 330 -0.28 -13.46 -6.47
N GLU A 331 -1.20 -13.78 -5.55
CA GLU A 331 -0.99 -14.87 -4.57
C GLU A 331 -0.69 -16.21 -5.24
N VAL A 332 -1.32 -16.46 -6.39
CA VAL A 332 -0.98 -17.56 -7.28
C VAL A 332 -0.64 -16.93 -8.61
N SER A 333 0.62 -17.07 -9.00
CA SER A 333 1.20 -16.39 -10.15
C SER A 333 1.71 -17.42 -11.14
N GLU A 334 1.29 -17.29 -12.39
CA GLU A 334 1.84 -18.03 -13.53
C GLU A 334 2.77 -17.12 -14.32
N TYR A 335 3.93 -17.67 -14.69
CA TYR A 335 4.92 -16.96 -15.49
C TYR A 335 4.83 -17.47 -16.93
N ASP A 336 4.53 -16.57 -17.87
CA ASP A 336 4.41 -16.92 -19.29
C ASP A 336 5.76 -16.96 -20.04
N GLY A 337 6.86 -16.78 -19.31
CA GLY A 337 8.23 -16.74 -19.82
C GLY A 337 8.61 -15.43 -20.53
N ARG A 338 7.76 -14.38 -20.47
CA ARG A 338 7.98 -13.06 -21.13
C ARG A 338 8.01 -11.90 -20.14
N ASP A 339 8.46 -12.14 -18.91
CA ASP A 339 8.49 -11.13 -17.84
C ASP A 339 7.10 -10.53 -17.54
N VAL A 340 6.03 -11.33 -17.68
CA VAL A 340 4.67 -10.98 -17.26
C VAL A 340 4.22 -11.98 -16.22
N ILE A 341 3.67 -11.47 -15.12
CA ILE A 341 2.99 -12.29 -14.12
C ILE A 341 1.50 -12.28 -14.42
N ARG A 342 0.94 -13.48 -14.63
CA ARG A 342 -0.51 -13.69 -14.74
C ARG A 342 -1.04 -14.26 -13.44
N GLY A 343 -2.26 -13.87 -13.07
CA GLY A 343 -2.97 -14.54 -11.99
C GLY A 343 -3.27 -15.98 -12.39
N GLY A 344 -2.83 -16.93 -11.59
CA GLY A 344 -3.17 -18.34 -11.72
C GLY A 344 -4.48 -18.69 -11.01
N ARG A 345 -4.97 -19.91 -11.26
CA ARG A 345 -6.13 -20.45 -10.52
C ARG A 345 -5.78 -20.57 -9.05
N ASN A 346 -6.70 -20.12 -8.22
CA ASN A 346 -6.58 -20.16 -6.78
C ASN A 346 -7.82 -20.86 -6.22
N GLU A 347 -7.69 -22.16 -5.95
CA GLU A 347 -8.83 -23.01 -5.56
C GLU A 347 -9.60 -22.46 -4.36
N TRP A 348 -8.92 -21.88 -3.37
CA TRP A 348 -9.60 -21.40 -2.17
C TRP A 348 -10.38 -20.10 -2.43
N ARG A 349 -9.86 -19.18 -3.25
CA ARG A 349 -10.61 -17.98 -3.69
C ARG A 349 -11.75 -18.37 -4.61
N GLU A 350 -11.54 -19.37 -5.48
CA GLU A 350 -12.57 -19.91 -6.36
C GLU A 350 -13.73 -20.48 -5.55
N ASN A 351 -13.43 -21.29 -4.53
CA ASN A 351 -14.44 -21.87 -3.65
C ASN A 351 -15.23 -20.79 -2.92
N VAL A 352 -14.57 -19.76 -2.38
CA VAL A 352 -15.26 -18.62 -1.74
C VAL A 352 -16.22 -17.92 -2.72
N LEU A 353 -15.78 -17.65 -3.95
CA LEU A 353 -16.61 -16.98 -4.94
C LEU A 353 -17.72 -17.88 -5.48
N ASN A 354 -17.50 -19.19 -5.61
CA ASN A 354 -18.52 -20.14 -6.04
C ASN A 354 -19.59 -20.33 -4.97
N ASP A 355 -19.19 -20.50 -3.70
CA ASP A 355 -20.10 -20.67 -2.57
C ASP A 355 -20.91 -19.39 -2.33
N GLY A 356 -20.27 -18.23 -2.43
CA GLY A 356 -20.89 -16.91 -2.26
C GLY A 356 -21.37 -16.27 -3.55
N TRP A 357 -21.49 -17.02 -4.66
CA TRP A 357 -21.79 -16.43 -5.98
C TRP A 357 -23.06 -15.58 -5.89
N GLU A 358 -24.19 -16.16 -5.48
CA GLU A 358 -25.47 -15.45 -5.41
C GLU A 358 -25.50 -14.28 -4.40
N ASP A 359 -24.62 -14.29 -3.40
CA ASP A 359 -24.55 -13.26 -2.35
C ASP A 359 -23.58 -12.11 -2.71
N ARG A 360 -22.86 -12.20 -3.83
CA ARG A 360 -21.92 -11.15 -4.25
C ARG A 360 -22.66 -9.85 -4.57
N PRO A 361 -22.07 -8.67 -4.27
CA PRO A 361 -22.66 -7.42 -4.72
C PRO A 361 -22.66 -7.33 -6.25
N PRO A 362 -23.52 -6.49 -6.88
CA PRO A 362 -23.30 -6.09 -8.27
C PRO A 362 -21.91 -5.47 -8.44
N LEU A 363 -21.26 -5.67 -9.59
CA LEU A 363 -19.93 -5.14 -9.89
C LEU A 363 -19.89 -3.61 -9.71
N ASN A 364 -20.94 -2.93 -10.16
CA ASN A 364 -21.08 -1.49 -9.98
C ASN A 364 -21.04 -1.10 -8.50
N ALA A 365 -21.65 -1.89 -7.61
CA ALA A 365 -21.55 -1.65 -6.16
C ALA A 365 -20.14 -1.95 -5.62
N LEU A 366 -19.51 -3.05 -6.05
CA LEU A 366 -18.15 -3.44 -5.62
C LEU A 366 -17.13 -2.33 -5.91
N VAL A 367 -17.10 -1.80 -7.13
CA VAL A 367 -16.09 -0.81 -7.54
C VAL A 367 -16.26 0.56 -6.88
N ARG A 368 -17.39 0.77 -6.19
CA ARG A 368 -17.77 1.97 -5.45
C ARG A 368 -17.63 1.84 -3.94
N MET A 369 -17.17 0.69 -3.45
CA MET A 369 -17.00 0.48 -2.02
C MET A 369 -15.81 1.30 -1.50
N ASN A 370 -16.02 1.96 -0.37
CA ASN A 370 -14.93 2.36 0.52
C ASN A 370 -14.53 1.17 1.41
N TRP A 371 -13.48 1.34 2.21
CA TRP A 371 -12.96 0.28 3.06
C TRP A 371 -13.98 -0.27 4.07
N ASP A 372 -14.81 0.57 4.69
CA ASP A 372 -15.85 0.12 5.63
C ASP A 372 -16.82 -0.88 4.97
N ARG A 373 -17.25 -0.60 3.75
CA ARG A 373 -18.18 -1.45 3.00
C ARG A 373 -17.48 -2.70 2.44
N PHE A 374 -16.27 -2.52 1.91
CA PHE A 374 -15.50 -3.62 1.32
C PHE A 374 -15.16 -4.69 2.36
N ASP A 375 -14.79 -4.27 3.57
CA ASP A 375 -14.54 -5.17 4.70
C ASP A 375 -15.80 -5.62 5.42
N ALA A 376 -16.96 -5.04 5.11
CA ALA A 376 -18.20 -5.20 5.87
C ALA A 376 -18.02 -4.91 7.37
N ARG A 377 -17.28 -3.85 7.70
CA ARG A 377 -16.94 -3.50 9.09
C ARG A 377 -18.21 -3.35 9.94
N GLY A 378 -18.24 -4.07 11.07
CA GLY A 378 -19.37 -4.06 12.00
C GLY A 378 -20.52 -4.99 11.61
N ALA A 379 -20.43 -5.72 10.50
CA ALA A 379 -21.39 -6.75 10.14
C ALA A 379 -21.19 -8.02 10.99
N ALA A 380 -22.27 -8.76 11.24
CA ALA A 380 -22.22 -10.04 11.97
C ALA A 380 -21.35 -11.09 11.25
N GLU A 381 -21.33 -11.05 9.91
CA GLU A 381 -20.62 -11.96 9.02
C GLU A 381 -19.46 -11.28 8.29
N GLN A 382 -18.86 -10.27 8.93
CA GLN A 382 -17.78 -9.43 8.40
C GLN A 382 -16.73 -10.22 7.61
N ALA A 383 -16.16 -11.27 8.22
CA ALA A 383 -15.10 -12.07 7.60
C ALA A 383 -15.55 -12.78 6.32
N SER A 384 -16.80 -13.25 6.24
CA SER A 384 -17.34 -13.92 5.06
C SER A 384 -17.54 -12.94 3.91
N ILE A 385 -18.17 -11.79 4.19
CA ILE A 385 -18.46 -10.76 3.19
C ILE A 385 -17.15 -10.15 2.65
N ALA A 386 -16.19 -9.84 3.52
CA ALA A 386 -14.88 -9.34 3.11
C ALA A 386 -14.15 -10.35 2.21
N SER A 387 -14.17 -11.64 2.59
CA SER A 387 -13.55 -12.70 1.78
C SER A 387 -14.19 -12.83 0.41
N LEU A 388 -15.52 -12.72 0.34
CA LEU A 388 -16.28 -12.74 -0.92
C LEU A 388 -15.95 -11.52 -1.79
N ASN A 389 -15.91 -10.31 -1.23
CA ASN A 389 -15.54 -9.09 -1.95
C ASN A 389 -14.11 -9.19 -2.52
N GLN A 390 -13.16 -9.70 -1.75
CA GLN A 390 -11.78 -9.92 -2.21
C GLN A 390 -11.71 -10.97 -3.32
N ALA A 391 -12.42 -12.10 -3.18
CA ALA A 391 -12.46 -13.13 -4.22
C ALA A 391 -13.09 -12.62 -5.51
N TYR A 392 -14.19 -11.87 -5.40
CA TYR A 392 -14.87 -11.27 -6.55
C TYR A 392 -13.96 -10.23 -7.24
N ALA A 393 -13.31 -9.36 -6.48
CA ALA A 393 -12.37 -8.38 -7.00
C ALA A 393 -11.17 -9.04 -7.70
N ARG A 394 -10.58 -10.09 -7.09
CA ARG A 394 -9.50 -10.89 -7.69
C ARG A 394 -9.89 -11.39 -9.08
N TYR A 395 -11.02 -12.09 -9.19
CA TYR A 395 -11.43 -12.69 -10.46
C TYR A 395 -11.85 -11.64 -11.49
N PHE A 396 -12.44 -10.52 -11.07
CA PHE A 396 -12.70 -9.42 -11.99
C PHE A 396 -11.39 -8.83 -12.55
N LEU A 397 -10.36 -8.67 -11.73
CA LEU A 397 -9.04 -8.21 -12.20
C LEU A 397 -8.33 -9.24 -13.07
N MET A 398 -8.52 -10.54 -12.80
CA MET A 398 -8.04 -11.63 -13.67
C MET A 398 -8.73 -11.55 -15.05
N TYR A 399 -10.04 -11.32 -15.10
CA TYR A 399 -10.74 -11.06 -16.35
C TYR A 399 -10.18 -9.84 -17.09
N LEU A 400 -9.94 -8.72 -16.40
CA LEU A 400 -9.31 -7.55 -17.01
C LEU A 400 -7.90 -7.87 -17.54
N GLN A 401 -7.16 -8.75 -16.87
CA GLN A 401 -5.85 -9.20 -17.32
C GLN A 401 -5.95 -10.01 -18.62
N GLU A 402 -6.88 -10.96 -18.68
CA GLU A 402 -7.13 -11.79 -19.87
C GLU A 402 -7.64 -10.98 -21.06
N ARG A 403 -8.38 -9.89 -20.82
CA ARG A 403 -8.79 -8.94 -21.86
C ARG A 403 -7.71 -7.93 -22.24
N GLY A 404 -6.54 -7.95 -21.60
CA GLY A 404 -5.46 -6.98 -21.83
C GLY A 404 -5.81 -5.55 -21.40
N LYS A 405 -6.79 -5.39 -20.51
CA LYS A 405 -7.31 -4.10 -20.02
C LYS A 405 -6.80 -3.73 -18.63
N LEU A 406 -6.30 -4.69 -17.85
CA LEU A 406 -5.92 -4.49 -16.45
C LEU A 406 -5.01 -3.28 -16.24
N ARG A 407 -3.87 -3.23 -16.94
CA ARG A 407 -2.86 -2.19 -16.77
C ARG A 407 -3.40 -0.79 -17.09
N SER A 408 -4.05 -0.62 -18.23
CA SER A 408 -4.58 0.69 -18.63
C SER A 408 -5.65 1.19 -17.67
N THR A 409 -6.54 0.30 -17.23
CA THR A 409 -7.61 0.63 -16.27
C THR A 409 -7.02 1.01 -14.92
N TYR A 410 -6.09 0.21 -14.39
CA TYR A 410 -5.37 0.49 -13.15
C TYR A 410 -4.69 1.86 -13.19
N GLN A 411 -3.91 2.16 -14.24
CA GLN A 411 -3.22 3.44 -14.37
C GLN A 411 -4.19 4.61 -14.51
N ALA A 412 -5.31 4.43 -15.20
CA ALA A 412 -6.33 5.47 -15.31
C ALA A 412 -6.94 5.80 -13.94
N ILE A 413 -7.24 4.78 -13.11
CA ILE A 413 -7.76 4.97 -11.75
C ILE A 413 -6.74 5.67 -10.85
N LEU A 414 -5.47 5.27 -10.88
CA LEU A 414 -4.44 5.86 -10.02
C LEU A 414 -4.09 7.31 -10.35
N ARG A 415 -4.35 7.77 -11.58
CA ARG A 415 -4.14 9.19 -11.94
C ARG A 415 -5.18 10.14 -11.35
N GLN A 416 -6.27 9.60 -10.80
CA GLN A 416 -7.36 10.41 -10.29
C GLN A 416 -6.99 11.10 -8.98
N THR A 417 -7.53 12.30 -8.79
CA THR A 417 -7.46 13.10 -7.57
C THR A 417 -8.84 13.71 -7.28
N PRO A 418 -9.06 14.37 -6.13
CA PRO A 418 -10.28 15.13 -5.89
C PRO A 418 -10.59 16.17 -6.98
N ASP A 419 -9.58 16.76 -7.62
CA ASP A 419 -9.76 17.71 -8.73
C ASP A 419 -10.40 17.07 -9.99
N SER A 420 -10.41 15.74 -10.06
CA SER A 420 -11.02 14.97 -11.16
C SER A 420 -12.52 14.74 -10.97
N LEU A 421 -13.08 15.13 -9.83
CA LEU A 421 -14.50 14.98 -9.49
C LEU A 421 -15.34 16.00 -10.26
N ARG A 422 -16.45 15.52 -10.82
CA ARG A 422 -17.53 16.38 -11.33
C ARG A 422 -18.39 16.89 -10.16
N PRO A 423 -19.16 17.97 -10.35
CA PRO A 423 -20.08 18.45 -9.31
C PRO A 423 -21.03 17.35 -8.82
N ASN A 424 -21.07 17.14 -7.49
CA ASN A 424 -21.85 16.09 -6.81
C ASN A 424 -21.43 14.64 -7.11
N GLU A 425 -20.28 14.43 -7.75
CA GLU A 425 -19.72 13.11 -7.99
C GLU A 425 -19.01 12.59 -6.73
N SER A 426 -19.27 11.36 -6.32
CA SER A 426 -18.44 10.71 -5.30
C SER A 426 -17.14 10.14 -5.90
N SER A 427 -16.13 9.90 -5.08
CA SER A 427 -14.92 9.17 -5.49
C SER A 427 -15.21 7.76 -6.02
N GLY A 428 -16.27 7.10 -5.54
CA GLY A 428 -16.78 5.85 -6.11
C GLY A 428 -17.39 6.05 -7.51
N ASP A 429 -18.15 7.13 -7.73
CA ASP A 429 -18.67 7.49 -9.06
C ASP A 429 -17.56 7.74 -10.06
N LEU A 430 -16.52 8.45 -9.64
CA LEU A 430 -15.33 8.67 -10.44
C LEU A 430 -14.67 7.35 -10.85
N VAL A 431 -14.51 6.38 -9.94
CA VAL A 431 -13.93 5.07 -10.26
C VAL A 431 -14.79 4.32 -11.27
N ALA A 432 -16.10 4.24 -11.04
CA ALA A 432 -17.01 3.57 -11.95
C ALA A 432 -16.97 4.19 -13.36
N ARG A 433 -16.92 5.53 -13.44
CA ARG A 433 -16.79 6.26 -14.69
C ARG A 433 -15.46 5.97 -15.40
N VAL A 434 -14.33 6.06 -14.70
CA VAL A 434 -13.00 5.80 -15.27
C VAL A 434 -12.86 4.35 -15.72
N LEU A 435 -13.46 3.42 -14.98
CA LEU A 435 -13.55 2.02 -15.38
C LEU A 435 -14.33 1.88 -16.69
N SER A 436 -15.52 2.49 -16.78
CA SER A 436 -16.31 2.47 -18.02
C SER A 436 -15.58 3.06 -19.22
N GLU A 437 -14.92 4.21 -19.03
CA GLU A 437 -14.09 4.85 -20.07
C GLU A 437 -12.92 3.94 -20.52
N SER A 438 -12.30 3.22 -19.58
CA SER A 438 -11.17 2.31 -19.89
C SER A 438 -11.61 1.03 -20.63
N LEU A 439 -12.83 0.57 -20.36
CA LEU A 439 -13.39 -0.63 -20.96
C LEU A 439 -14.15 -0.37 -22.26
N ASP A 440 -14.51 0.89 -22.55
CA ASP A 440 -15.40 1.27 -23.65
C ASP A 440 -16.80 0.64 -23.52
N GLN A 441 -17.28 0.51 -22.28
CA GLN A 441 -18.60 -0.03 -21.94
C GLN A 441 -19.03 0.40 -20.53
N SER A 442 -20.32 0.30 -20.22
CA SER A 442 -20.82 0.51 -18.87
C SER A 442 -20.31 -0.56 -17.90
N VAL A 443 -20.30 -0.26 -16.59
CA VAL A 443 -19.91 -1.25 -15.57
C VAL A 443 -20.86 -2.46 -15.56
N ASP A 444 -22.13 -2.27 -15.88
CA ASP A 444 -23.13 -3.34 -15.93
C ASP A 444 -22.92 -4.27 -17.14
N GLU A 445 -22.52 -3.73 -18.30
CA GLU A 445 -22.10 -4.53 -19.46
C GLU A 445 -20.82 -5.33 -19.15
N ALA A 446 -19.84 -4.68 -18.52
CA ALA A 446 -18.62 -5.35 -18.08
C ALA A 446 -18.89 -6.48 -17.06
N GLN A 447 -19.92 -6.32 -16.21
CA GLN A 447 -20.34 -7.38 -15.30
C GLN A 447 -20.87 -8.60 -16.07
N GLN A 448 -21.73 -8.39 -17.07
CA GLN A 448 -22.28 -9.50 -17.86
C GLN A 448 -21.18 -10.29 -18.59
N ASP A 449 -20.24 -9.58 -19.21
CA ASP A 449 -19.08 -10.19 -19.87
C ASP A 449 -18.19 -10.95 -18.88
N PHE A 450 -17.94 -10.37 -17.71
CA PHE A 450 -17.17 -11.00 -16.64
C PHE A 450 -17.86 -12.28 -16.16
N GLU A 451 -19.16 -12.23 -15.89
CA GLU A 451 -19.93 -13.38 -15.40
C GLU A 451 -19.98 -14.50 -16.43
N GLN A 452 -20.14 -14.16 -17.71
CA GLN A 452 -20.05 -15.15 -18.79
C GLN A 452 -18.67 -15.78 -18.84
N TRP A 453 -17.61 -14.98 -18.80
CA TRP A 453 -16.23 -15.46 -18.77
C TRP A 453 -15.97 -16.38 -17.57
N TYR A 454 -16.35 -15.95 -16.36
CA TYR A 454 -16.10 -16.72 -15.14
C TYR A 454 -16.81 -18.08 -15.19
N ASN A 455 -18.07 -18.12 -15.60
CA ASN A 455 -18.82 -19.37 -15.70
C ASN A 455 -18.20 -20.33 -16.72
N THR A 456 -17.86 -19.85 -17.91
CA THR A 456 -17.41 -20.70 -19.03
C THR A 456 -15.93 -21.09 -18.96
N GLU A 457 -15.06 -20.24 -18.41
CA GLU A 457 -13.61 -20.43 -18.45
C GLU A 457 -13.00 -20.80 -17.10
N ILE A 458 -13.65 -20.44 -15.99
CA ILE A 458 -13.16 -20.73 -14.64
C ILE A 458 -13.99 -21.86 -14.02
N ARG A 459 -15.31 -21.68 -13.88
CA ARG A 459 -16.16 -22.60 -13.10
C ARG A 459 -16.41 -23.95 -13.78
N ASP A 460 -16.58 -23.96 -15.10
CA ASP A 460 -16.91 -25.18 -15.86
C ASP A 460 -15.67 -26.03 -16.25
N ARG A 461 -14.46 -25.67 -15.79
CA ARG A 461 -13.20 -26.39 -16.02
C ARG A 461 -12.65 -27.04 -14.75
#